data_AF-A0A850W302-F1
#
_entry.id   AF-A0A850W302-F1
#
_cell.length_a   1.000
_cell.length_b   1.000
_cell.length_c   1.000
_cell.angle_alpha   90.00
_cell.angle_beta   90.00
_cell.angle_gamma   90.00
#
_symmetry.space_group_name_H-M   'P 1'
#
loop_
_entity.id
_entity.type
_entity.pdbx_description
1 polymer ?
#
loop_
_entity_poly.entity_id
_entity_poly.type
_entity_poly.pdbx_seq_one_letter_code
_entity_poly.pdbx_strand_id
1 'polypeptide(L)'
;YGTLPSRRALKNSRLVSQKDDVHLCIMCLRAIMNYQYGFNLVMSHPHAVNEIALSLNNKNPRTKALVLELLAAVCLVRGGHEIILAAFDNFKEVCKEKHRFERLMDYFRNEDSSIDFMVACMQFINIVVHSVEDMNFRVHLQYEFTKLGLEEFLQKSRHTESEKLQVQIQAYLDNVFDVGGLLEDAETKNVALEKVEELEEHLSHLTEKLLDLENENMMRVAELEKQLLQREKELEVVKVCGGAVGSRAGCQPLPSLTLAIPRRPTSTRATRCTRCGGSSRRRTKLSGGATAPSRPPLGGGSPKLGHPHWGTVSPSPPFAGKCPPAPPLPGASPSIALTVGLSAIRIKKPIKTKFRLPVFNWTALKPNQISGTVFSELDDERVLEDLDLERFEELFKTKAQGPALDLVCAKNKASQKAASKVTLLEANRAKNLAITLRKAGRSAEEICRAIHTFDLATLPVDFVECLMRFLPTEAEVKALRQYERERKPLEELADEDRFMLQFSKVERLPQRMAIMAFLGNFTENLQMLTP
;
A
#
# COMPACT_ATOMS: atom_id res chain seq x y z
N TYR A 1 -48.26 15.31 1.64
CA TYR A 1 -48.19 16.39 2.65
C TYR A 1 -47.67 17.65 1.99
N GLY A 2 -48.51 18.68 1.84
CA GLY A 2 -48.23 19.86 1.02
C GLY A 2 -48.47 21.19 1.74
N THR A 3 -47.78 21.42 2.86
CA THR A 3 -47.80 22.71 3.55
C THR A 3 -46.57 23.52 3.14
N LEU A 4 -46.75 24.47 2.21
CA LEU A 4 -45.71 25.43 1.86
C LEU A 4 -45.22 26.17 3.13
N PRO A 5 -43.91 26.30 3.35
CA PRO A 5 -43.38 26.92 4.56
C PRO A 5 -43.86 28.38 4.67
N SER A 6 -44.43 28.73 5.83
CA SER A 6 -44.96 30.06 6.08
C SER A 6 -43.94 31.15 5.78
N ARG A 7 -44.40 32.29 5.24
CA ARG A 7 -43.54 33.45 4.89
C ARG A 7 -42.74 33.99 6.10
N ARG A 8 -43.15 33.68 7.34
CA ARG A 8 -42.37 33.91 8.58
C ARG A 8 -41.26 32.87 8.78
N ALA A 9 -41.54 31.58 8.58
CA ALA A 9 -40.55 30.51 8.67
C ALA A 9 -39.41 30.70 7.65
N LEU A 10 -39.75 31.08 6.40
CA LEU A 10 -38.76 31.42 5.37
C LEU A 10 -37.87 32.62 5.75
N LYS A 11 -38.39 33.63 6.45
CA LYS A 11 -37.60 34.77 6.94
C LYS A 11 -36.67 34.36 8.09
N ASN A 12 -37.17 33.58 9.05
CA ASN A 12 -36.37 33.08 10.17
C ASN A 12 -35.26 32.12 9.69
N SER A 13 -35.58 31.23 8.75
CA SER A 13 -34.61 30.33 8.11
C SER A 13 -33.47 31.09 7.43
N ARG A 14 -33.74 32.19 6.72
CA ARG A 14 -32.70 33.04 6.12
C ARG A 14 -31.78 33.71 7.14
N LEU A 15 -32.29 34.06 8.33
CA LEU A 15 -31.49 34.62 9.43
C LEU A 15 -30.61 33.57 10.11
N VAL A 16 -31.11 32.33 10.26
CA VAL A 16 -30.34 31.18 10.77
C VAL A 16 -29.27 30.74 9.76
N SER A 17 -29.59 30.72 8.46
CA SER A 17 -28.66 30.37 7.39
C SER A 17 -27.49 31.36 7.19
N GLN A 18 -27.51 32.52 7.85
CA GLN A 18 -26.38 33.46 7.89
C GLN A 18 -25.40 33.19 9.04
N LYS A 19 -25.75 32.28 9.97
CA LYS A 19 -24.89 31.82 11.06
C LYS A 19 -24.28 30.47 10.70
N ASP A 20 -23.20 30.10 11.40
CA ASP A 20 -22.54 28.79 11.24
C ASP A 20 -23.39 27.60 11.71
N ASP A 21 -24.62 27.83 12.18
CA ASP A 21 -25.60 26.85 12.66
C ASP A 21 -25.71 25.63 11.72
N VAL A 22 -25.75 25.84 10.39
CA VAL A 22 -25.80 24.74 9.40
C VAL A 22 -24.50 23.91 9.41
N HIS A 23 -23.33 24.56 9.49
CA HIS A 23 -22.05 23.86 9.56
C HIS A 23 -21.96 23.02 10.84
N LEU A 24 -22.41 23.58 11.97
CA LEU A 24 -22.48 22.90 13.26
C LEU A 24 -23.43 21.69 13.23
N CYS A 25 -24.59 21.79 12.59
CA CYS A 25 -25.49 20.64 12.41
C CYS A 25 -24.81 19.48 11.64
N ILE A 26 -24.07 19.78 10.57
CA ILE A 26 -23.32 18.75 9.83
C ILE A 26 -22.17 18.18 10.69
N MET A 27 -21.50 18.99 11.51
CA MET A 27 -20.51 18.49 12.48
C MET A 27 -21.14 17.56 13.55
N CYS A 28 -22.36 17.84 14.01
CA CYS A 28 -23.10 16.96 14.90
C CYS A 28 -23.43 15.61 14.22
N LEU A 29 -23.87 15.65 12.95
CA LEU A 29 -24.11 14.43 12.17
C LEU A 29 -22.81 13.63 11.95
N ARG A 30 -21.66 14.29 11.69
CA ARG A 30 -20.34 13.63 11.66
C ARG A 30 -20.04 12.89 12.97
N ALA A 31 -20.32 13.51 14.11
CA ALA A 31 -20.09 12.89 15.42
C ALA A 31 -21.00 11.67 15.67
N ILE A 32 -22.26 11.73 15.25
CA ILE A 32 -23.22 10.61 15.32
C ILE A 32 -22.79 9.46 14.40
N MET A 33 -22.39 9.77 13.16
CA MET A 33 -21.92 8.81 12.17
C MET A 33 -20.56 8.17 12.52
N ASN A 34 -19.79 8.77 13.42
CA ASN A 34 -18.56 8.15 13.96
C ASN A 34 -18.84 7.08 15.03
N TYR A 35 -20.12 6.86 15.39
CA TYR A 35 -20.56 5.76 16.25
C TYR A 35 -21.39 4.77 15.44
N GLN A 36 -21.01 3.48 15.43
CA GLN A 36 -21.57 2.45 14.53
C GLN A 36 -23.11 2.39 14.53
N TYR A 37 -23.73 2.44 15.72
CA TYR A 37 -25.19 2.44 15.84
C TYR A 37 -25.82 3.76 15.34
N GLY A 38 -25.17 4.90 15.61
CA GLY A 38 -25.58 6.21 15.09
C GLY A 38 -25.48 6.30 13.58
N PHE A 39 -24.45 5.72 12.98
CA PHE A 39 -24.31 5.59 11.52
C PHE A 39 -25.47 4.81 10.90
N ASN A 40 -25.80 3.63 11.44
CA ASN A 40 -26.91 2.82 10.96
C ASN A 40 -28.27 3.53 11.12
N LEU A 41 -28.47 4.30 12.19
CA LEU A 41 -29.66 5.15 12.36
C LEU A 41 -29.73 6.27 11.31
N VAL A 42 -28.61 6.91 10.96
CA VAL A 42 -28.57 7.93 9.88
C VAL A 42 -28.89 7.29 8.53
N MET A 43 -28.34 6.11 8.22
CA MET A 43 -28.62 5.38 6.98
C MET A 43 -30.07 4.95 6.83
N SER A 44 -30.72 4.53 7.92
CA SER A 44 -32.12 4.08 7.93
C SER A 44 -33.14 5.22 8.07
N HIS A 45 -32.72 6.43 8.44
CA HIS A 45 -33.63 7.57 8.62
C HIS A 45 -34.02 8.20 7.26
N PRO A 46 -35.31 8.21 6.86
CA PRO A 46 -35.75 8.54 5.49
C PRO A 46 -35.34 9.90 4.92
N HIS A 47 -34.99 10.85 5.77
CA HIS A 47 -34.63 12.22 5.37
C HIS A 47 -33.19 12.61 5.69
N ALA A 48 -32.44 11.79 6.45
CA ALA A 48 -31.16 12.24 7.00
C ALA A 48 -30.10 12.48 5.91
N VAL A 49 -29.91 11.50 5.02
CA VAL A 49 -28.95 11.61 3.90
C VAL A 49 -29.39 12.67 2.88
N ASN A 50 -30.70 12.82 2.64
CA ASN A 50 -31.26 13.83 1.73
C ASN A 50 -30.97 15.26 2.22
N GLU A 51 -31.17 15.55 3.51
CA GLU A 51 -30.86 16.86 4.11
C GLU A 51 -29.35 17.13 4.18
N ILE A 52 -28.51 16.09 4.37
CA ILE A 52 -27.05 16.20 4.21
C ILE A 52 -26.71 16.60 2.78
N ALA A 53 -27.30 15.94 1.77
CA ALA A 53 -27.07 16.28 0.35
C ALA A 53 -27.54 17.71 0.03
N LEU A 54 -28.73 18.12 0.48
CA LEU A 54 -29.25 19.49 0.29
C LEU A 54 -28.34 20.55 0.92
N SER A 55 -27.62 20.22 1.99
CA SER A 55 -26.65 21.10 2.65
C SER A 55 -25.41 21.43 1.80
N LEU A 56 -25.19 20.72 0.67
CA LEU A 56 -24.19 21.07 -0.35
C LEU A 56 -24.43 22.46 -0.95
N ASN A 57 -25.67 22.96 -0.94
CA ASN A 57 -26.01 24.32 -1.40
C ASN A 57 -25.47 25.44 -0.45
N ASN A 58 -24.82 25.10 0.66
CA ASN A 58 -24.23 26.08 1.56
C ASN A 58 -23.07 26.82 0.87
N LYS A 59 -22.99 28.14 1.04
CA LYS A 59 -21.96 28.96 0.41
C LYS A 59 -20.54 28.67 0.91
N ASN A 60 -20.37 28.17 2.14
CA ASN A 60 -19.07 27.95 2.74
C ASN A 60 -18.40 26.68 2.14
N PRO A 61 -17.23 26.78 1.47
CA PRO A 61 -16.54 25.63 0.88
C PRO A 61 -16.24 24.54 1.91
N ARG A 62 -15.95 24.92 3.17
CA ARG A 62 -15.68 23.98 4.27
C ARG A 62 -16.91 23.15 4.63
N THR A 63 -18.11 23.70 4.51
CA THR A 63 -19.36 22.96 4.69
C THR A 63 -19.59 21.99 3.54
N LYS A 64 -19.35 22.42 2.29
CA LYS A 64 -19.45 21.53 1.12
C LYS A 64 -18.49 20.36 1.21
N ALA A 65 -17.22 20.61 1.56
CA ALA A 65 -16.20 19.58 1.75
C ALA A 65 -16.63 18.55 2.81
N LEU A 66 -17.11 19.02 3.96
CA LEU A 66 -17.59 18.15 5.03
C LEU A 66 -18.83 17.34 4.64
N VAL A 67 -19.77 17.92 3.90
CA VAL A 67 -20.93 17.21 3.34
C VAL A 67 -20.46 16.08 2.42
N LEU A 68 -19.52 16.36 1.52
CA LEU A 68 -18.98 15.37 0.59
C LEU A 68 -18.19 14.26 1.30
N GLU A 69 -17.42 14.56 2.35
CA GLU A 69 -16.79 13.55 3.22
C GLU A 69 -17.82 12.58 3.82
N LEU A 70 -18.96 13.09 4.30
CA LEU A 70 -20.02 12.25 4.89
C LEU A 70 -20.76 11.42 3.83
N LEU A 71 -21.10 12.02 2.69
CA LEU A 71 -21.77 11.32 1.59
C LEU A 71 -20.86 10.24 0.98
N ALA A 72 -19.55 10.50 0.88
CA ALA A 72 -18.56 9.51 0.46
C ALA A 72 -18.48 8.31 1.43
N ALA A 73 -18.51 8.57 2.74
CA ALA A 73 -18.49 7.52 3.75
C ALA A 73 -19.75 6.63 3.71
N VAL A 74 -20.93 7.22 3.44
CA VAL A 74 -22.18 6.46 3.23
C VAL A 74 -22.15 5.72 1.90
N CYS A 75 -21.59 6.29 0.84
CA CYS A 75 -21.52 5.65 -0.48
C CYS A 75 -20.70 4.34 -0.46
N LEU A 76 -19.66 4.26 0.39
CA LEU A 76 -18.75 3.11 0.49
C LEU A 76 -19.30 1.90 1.25
N VAL A 77 -20.40 2.01 1.99
CA VAL A 77 -20.97 0.88 2.74
C VAL A 77 -22.02 0.12 1.93
N ARG A 78 -22.24 -1.16 2.27
CA ARG A 78 -23.23 -2.01 1.57
C ARG A 78 -24.63 -1.39 1.62
N GLY A 79 -25.27 -1.28 0.46
CA GLY A 79 -26.56 -0.61 0.27
C GLY A 79 -26.53 0.92 0.34
N GLY A 80 -25.41 1.54 0.72
CA GLY A 80 -25.29 2.99 0.84
C GLY A 80 -25.20 3.73 -0.49
N HIS A 81 -24.69 3.09 -1.54
CA HIS A 81 -24.62 3.65 -2.90
C HIS A 81 -26.01 4.02 -3.45
N GLU A 82 -26.99 3.12 -3.30
CA GLU A 82 -28.39 3.36 -3.72
C GLU A 82 -29.02 4.54 -2.96
N ILE A 83 -28.75 4.65 -1.64
CA ILE A 83 -29.23 5.75 -0.80
C ILE A 83 -28.63 7.09 -1.27
N ILE A 84 -27.35 7.10 -1.66
CA ILE A 84 -26.69 8.30 -2.20
C ILE A 84 -27.30 8.70 -3.54
N LEU A 85 -27.53 7.75 -4.45
CA LEU A 85 -28.19 8.07 -5.72
C LEU A 85 -29.62 8.61 -5.51
N ALA A 86 -30.42 7.97 -4.65
CA ALA A 86 -31.76 8.45 -4.31
C ALA A 86 -31.75 9.85 -3.64
N ALA A 87 -30.73 10.14 -2.83
CA ALA A 87 -30.54 11.48 -2.25
C ALA A 87 -30.21 12.53 -3.32
N PHE A 88 -29.44 12.19 -4.36
CA PHE A 88 -29.18 13.09 -5.48
C PHE A 88 -30.33 13.17 -6.50
N ASP A 89 -31.16 12.14 -6.64
CA ASP A 89 -32.45 12.21 -7.34
C ASP A 89 -33.37 13.24 -6.64
N ASN A 90 -33.50 13.14 -5.31
CA ASN A 90 -34.25 14.12 -4.52
C ASN A 90 -33.63 15.53 -4.58
N PHE A 91 -32.30 15.64 -4.51
CA PHE A 91 -31.59 16.92 -4.67
C PHE A 91 -31.95 17.57 -6.01
N LYS A 92 -31.92 16.81 -7.12
CA LYS A 92 -32.32 17.27 -8.45
C LYS A 92 -33.74 17.81 -8.47
N GLU A 93 -34.71 17.10 -7.90
CA GLU A 93 -36.12 17.54 -7.85
C GLU A 93 -36.30 18.84 -7.04
N VAL A 94 -35.72 18.88 -5.84
CA VAL A 94 -35.85 20.02 -4.91
C VAL A 94 -35.10 21.26 -5.42
N CYS A 95 -33.90 21.07 -5.99
CA CYS A 95 -33.08 22.14 -6.56
C CYS A 95 -33.49 22.53 -7.99
N LYS A 96 -34.35 21.73 -8.64
CA LYS A 96 -34.80 21.88 -10.03
C LYS A 96 -33.66 21.82 -11.05
N GLU A 97 -32.80 20.83 -10.90
CA GLU A 97 -31.75 20.52 -11.87
C GLU A 97 -32.33 19.75 -13.08
N LYS A 98 -31.70 19.87 -14.25
CA LYS A 98 -32.04 19.07 -15.43
C LYS A 98 -31.43 17.68 -15.30
N HIS A 99 -30.17 17.64 -14.90
CA HIS A 99 -29.38 16.43 -14.69
C HIS A 99 -29.03 16.31 -13.21
N ARG A 100 -28.73 15.08 -12.76
CA ARG A 100 -28.26 14.88 -11.38
C ARG A 100 -26.83 15.37 -11.29
N PHE A 101 -26.38 15.77 -10.10
CA PHE A 101 -25.03 16.30 -9.88
C PHE A 101 -24.71 17.60 -10.67
N GLU A 102 -25.70 18.28 -11.26
CA GLU A 102 -25.48 19.47 -12.10
C GLU A 102 -24.84 20.61 -11.28
N ARG A 103 -25.41 20.96 -10.11
CA ARG A 103 -24.81 21.94 -9.20
C ARG A 103 -23.53 21.45 -8.54
N LEU A 104 -23.37 20.14 -8.31
CA LEU A 104 -22.12 19.59 -7.78
C LEU A 104 -20.98 19.92 -8.76
N MET A 105 -21.21 19.69 -10.05
CA MET A 105 -20.25 20.03 -11.11
C MET A 105 -20.10 21.54 -11.30
N ASP A 106 -21.15 22.34 -11.11
CA ASP A 106 -21.00 23.80 -11.13
C ASP A 106 -20.21 24.35 -9.94
N TYR A 107 -20.35 23.78 -8.73
CA TYR A 107 -19.48 24.14 -7.61
C TYR A 107 -18.04 23.71 -7.88
N PHE A 108 -17.84 22.47 -8.34
CA PHE A 108 -16.49 21.94 -8.60
C PHE A 108 -15.72 22.72 -9.67
N ARG A 109 -16.40 23.18 -10.73
CA ARG A 109 -15.77 23.92 -11.85
C ARG A 109 -15.52 25.41 -11.59
N ASN A 110 -16.19 26.01 -10.60
CA ASN A 110 -16.16 27.47 -10.38
C ASN A 110 -15.55 27.88 -9.01
N GLU A 111 -15.20 26.92 -8.14
CA GLU A 111 -14.79 27.18 -6.75
C GLU A 111 -13.30 26.86 -6.48
N ASP A 112 -12.42 27.45 -7.29
CA ASP A 112 -10.94 27.27 -7.21
C ASP A 112 -10.33 27.69 -5.86
N SER A 113 -11.06 28.51 -5.07
CA SER A 113 -10.57 29.09 -3.81
C SER A 113 -10.34 28.08 -2.67
N SER A 114 -10.76 26.82 -2.79
CA SER A 114 -10.63 25.83 -1.72
C SER A 114 -10.16 24.47 -2.25
N ILE A 115 -8.86 24.20 -2.08
CA ILE A 115 -8.24 22.90 -2.39
C ILE A 115 -8.94 21.75 -1.66
N ASP A 116 -9.25 21.90 -0.37
CA ASP A 116 -9.84 20.81 0.41
C ASP A 116 -11.27 20.47 -0.07
N PHE A 117 -12.05 21.45 -0.54
CA PHE A 117 -13.33 21.19 -1.22
C PHE A 117 -13.13 20.46 -2.55
N MET A 118 -12.19 20.91 -3.39
CA MET A 118 -11.91 20.23 -4.66
C MET A 118 -11.45 18.78 -4.45
N VAL A 119 -10.61 18.52 -3.45
CA VAL A 119 -10.17 17.16 -3.08
C VAL A 119 -11.35 16.31 -2.63
N ALA A 120 -12.20 16.81 -1.72
CA ALA A 120 -13.38 16.09 -1.25
C ALA A 120 -14.41 15.83 -2.37
N CYS A 121 -14.59 16.79 -3.29
CA CYS A 121 -15.47 16.65 -4.45
C CYS A 121 -14.95 15.60 -5.43
N MET A 122 -13.67 15.66 -5.78
CA MET A 122 -13.06 14.66 -6.66
C MET A 122 -13.10 13.25 -6.04
N GLN A 123 -12.80 13.15 -4.74
CA GLN A 123 -12.88 11.88 -4.01
C GLN A 123 -14.32 11.32 -3.98
N PHE A 124 -15.34 12.17 -3.78
CA PHE A 124 -16.74 11.75 -3.84
C PHE A 124 -17.11 11.24 -5.25
N ILE A 125 -16.70 11.93 -6.31
CA ILE A 125 -16.91 11.51 -7.70
C ILE A 125 -16.24 10.15 -7.97
N ASN A 126 -14.99 9.98 -7.55
CA ASN A 126 -14.25 8.71 -7.65
C ASN A 126 -15.03 7.55 -7.00
N ILE A 127 -15.57 7.79 -5.81
CA ILE A 127 -16.32 6.77 -5.07
C ILE A 127 -17.65 6.47 -5.76
N VAL A 128 -18.49 7.47 -6.07
CA VAL A 128 -19.83 7.23 -6.62
C VAL A 128 -19.79 6.57 -8.01
N VAL A 129 -18.76 6.86 -8.83
CA VAL A 129 -18.59 6.24 -10.14
C VAL A 129 -17.91 4.87 -10.05
N HIS A 130 -16.81 4.73 -9.31
CA HIS A 130 -15.94 3.54 -9.41
C HIS A 130 -16.15 2.47 -8.34
N SER A 131 -16.91 2.73 -7.27
CA SER A 131 -17.21 1.71 -6.22
C SER A 131 -18.27 0.68 -6.64
N VAL A 132 -18.94 0.90 -7.78
CA VAL A 132 -20.03 0.05 -8.29
C VAL A 132 -19.51 -1.30 -8.82
N GLU A 133 -20.18 -2.38 -8.44
CA GLU A 133 -19.84 -3.76 -8.87
C GLU A 133 -20.24 -4.04 -10.33
N ASP A 134 -21.38 -3.50 -10.80
CA ASP A 134 -21.81 -3.61 -12.21
C ASP A 134 -21.02 -2.65 -13.11
N MET A 135 -20.27 -3.23 -14.06
CA MET A 135 -19.42 -2.47 -14.98
C MET A 135 -20.21 -1.63 -15.99
N ASN A 136 -21.39 -2.08 -16.44
CA ASN A 136 -22.25 -1.28 -17.32
C ASN A 136 -22.81 -0.08 -16.57
N PHE A 137 -23.21 -0.26 -15.30
CA PHE A 137 -23.70 0.84 -14.49
C PHE A 137 -22.59 1.83 -14.13
N ARG A 138 -21.36 1.34 -13.86
CA ARG A 138 -20.17 2.20 -13.74
C ARG A 138 -19.90 3.03 -15.00
N VAL A 139 -19.95 2.43 -16.19
CA VAL A 139 -19.82 3.17 -17.47
C VAL A 139 -20.95 4.19 -17.66
N HIS A 140 -22.18 3.85 -17.26
CA HIS A 140 -23.31 4.79 -17.29
C HIS A 140 -23.09 6.01 -16.39
N LEU A 141 -22.68 5.81 -15.13
CA LEU A 141 -22.39 6.89 -14.19
C LEU A 141 -21.19 7.75 -14.63
N GLN A 142 -20.13 7.11 -15.17
CA GLN A 142 -19.00 7.82 -15.77
C GLN A 142 -19.49 8.75 -16.88
N TYR A 143 -20.34 8.25 -17.78
CA TYR A 143 -20.90 9.03 -18.88
C TYR A 143 -21.88 10.14 -18.41
N GLU A 144 -22.59 9.96 -17.29
CA GLU A 144 -23.39 11.01 -16.65
C GLU A 144 -22.48 12.20 -16.27
N PHE A 145 -21.32 11.95 -15.65
CA PHE A 145 -20.33 12.99 -15.35
C PHE A 145 -19.60 13.55 -16.59
N THR A 146 -19.29 12.72 -17.60
CA THR A 146 -18.74 13.20 -18.88
C THR A 146 -19.69 14.22 -19.53
N LYS A 147 -21.01 13.95 -19.52
CA LYS A 147 -22.03 14.89 -20.04
C LYS A 147 -22.12 16.21 -19.27
N LEU A 148 -21.75 16.22 -18.00
CA LEU A 148 -21.65 17.46 -17.20
C LEU A 148 -20.33 18.22 -17.43
N GLY A 149 -19.44 17.72 -18.30
CA GLY A 149 -18.16 18.35 -18.63
C GLY A 149 -17.06 18.09 -17.62
N LEU A 150 -17.11 16.97 -16.88
CA LEU A 150 -16.02 16.56 -15.98
C LEU A 150 -14.69 16.40 -16.74
N GLU A 151 -14.71 15.69 -17.87
CA GLU A 151 -13.53 15.44 -18.73
C GLU A 151 -12.76 16.73 -19.08
N GLU A 152 -13.49 17.74 -19.57
CA GLU A 152 -12.93 19.04 -19.95
C GLU A 152 -12.34 19.80 -18.76
N PHE A 153 -12.93 19.65 -17.57
CA PHE A 153 -12.41 20.23 -16.34
C PHE A 153 -11.15 19.50 -15.88
N LEU A 154 -11.15 18.16 -15.84
CA LEU A 154 -9.98 17.37 -15.44
C LEU A 154 -8.78 17.63 -16.36
N GLN A 155 -9.00 17.75 -17.67
CA GLN A 155 -7.93 18.05 -18.62
C GLN A 155 -7.30 19.44 -18.40
N LYS A 156 -8.07 20.44 -17.96
CA LYS A 156 -7.56 21.76 -17.53
C LYS A 156 -6.83 21.66 -16.19
N SER A 157 -7.44 20.99 -15.23
CA SER A 157 -6.96 20.85 -13.84
C SER A 157 -5.82 19.83 -13.66
N ARG A 158 -5.43 19.11 -14.71
CA ARG A 158 -4.34 18.10 -14.71
C ARG A 158 -2.99 18.65 -14.26
N HIS A 159 -2.76 19.94 -14.44
CA HIS A 159 -1.54 20.65 -14.08
C HIS A 159 -1.69 21.47 -12.77
N THR A 160 -2.62 21.09 -11.88
CA THR A 160 -2.75 21.69 -10.55
C THR A 160 -1.46 21.55 -9.75
N GLU A 161 -1.06 22.60 -9.03
CA GLU A 161 0.08 22.58 -8.10
C GLU A 161 -0.20 21.76 -6.83
N SER A 162 -1.47 21.38 -6.60
CA SER A 162 -1.86 20.62 -5.41
C SER A 162 -1.68 19.11 -5.60
N GLU A 163 -0.63 18.54 -5.01
CA GLU A 163 -0.39 17.08 -4.97
C GLU A 163 -1.63 16.29 -4.52
N LYS A 164 -2.35 16.77 -3.49
CA LYS A 164 -3.57 16.11 -2.98
C LYS A 164 -4.65 15.98 -4.05
N LEU A 165 -4.90 17.06 -4.79
CA LEU A 165 -5.92 17.09 -5.84
C LEU A 165 -5.44 16.29 -7.06
N GLN A 166 -4.17 16.42 -7.43
CA GLN A 166 -3.56 15.67 -8.52
C GLN A 166 -3.68 14.15 -8.31
N VAL A 167 -3.47 13.65 -7.07
CA VAL A 167 -3.69 12.24 -6.73
C VAL A 167 -5.15 11.81 -6.93
N GLN A 168 -6.13 12.63 -6.56
CA GLN A 168 -7.55 12.29 -6.78
C GLN A 168 -7.94 12.33 -8.26
N ILE A 169 -7.41 13.29 -9.03
CA ILE A 169 -7.60 13.38 -10.48
C ILE A 169 -6.99 12.17 -11.17
N GLN A 170 -5.74 11.81 -10.84
CA GLN A 170 -5.08 10.65 -11.44
C GLN A 170 -5.80 9.34 -11.08
N ALA A 171 -6.27 9.19 -9.84
CA ALA A 171 -7.04 8.02 -9.41
C ALA A 171 -8.36 7.84 -10.18
N TYR A 172 -8.98 8.94 -10.65
CA TYR A 172 -10.12 8.87 -11.59
C TYR A 172 -9.66 8.39 -12.96
N LEU A 173 -8.67 9.08 -13.55
CA LEU A 173 -8.19 8.80 -14.91
C LEU A 173 -7.67 7.38 -15.08
N ASP A 174 -6.99 6.82 -14.07
CA ASP A 174 -6.54 5.43 -14.03
C ASP A 174 -7.70 4.39 -13.97
N ASN A 175 -8.92 4.85 -13.66
CA ASN A 175 -10.14 4.06 -13.49
C ASN A 175 -11.24 4.35 -14.54
N VAL A 176 -10.99 5.26 -15.47
CA VAL A 176 -11.90 5.55 -16.60
C VAL A 176 -11.97 4.35 -17.53
N PHE A 177 -13.20 3.93 -17.86
CA PHE A 177 -13.46 2.93 -18.90
C PHE A 177 -13.50 3.59 -20.28
N ASP A 178 -12.53 3.24 -21.13
CA ASP A 178 -12.61 3.44 -22.58
C ASP A 178 -13.17 2.17 -23.24
N VAL A 179 -14.48 2.16 -23.50
CA VAL A 179 -15.15 1.03 -24.17
C VAL A 179 -14.70 0.90 -25.63
N GLY A 180 -14.28 1.99 -26.28
CA GLY A 180 -13.77 1.96 -27.65
C GLY A 180 -12.43 1.24 -27.73
N GLY A 181 -11.44 1.72 -26.96
CA GLY A 181 -10.12 1.08 -26.87
C GLY A 181 -10.18 -0.39 -26.44
N LEU A 182 -11.07 -0.75 -25.50
CA LEU A 182 -11.25 -2.15 -25.09
C LEU A 182 -11.81 -3.06 -26.21
N LEU A 183 -12.59 -2.53 -27.15
CA LEU A 183 -13.07 -3.28 -28.32
C LEU A 183 -11.97 -3.42 -29.38
N GLU A 184 -11.20 -2.36 -29.64
CA GLU A 184 -10.04 -2.39 -30.54
C GLU A 184 -8.95 -3.37 -30.05
N ASP A 185 -8.68 -3.39 -28.74
CA ASP A 185 -7.78 -4.36 -28.10
C ASP A 185 -8.31 -5.80 -28.22
N ALA A 186 -9.63 -6.00 -28.12
CA ALA A 186 -10.24 -7.32 -28.25
C ALA A 186 -10.17 -7.84 -29.70
N GLU A 187 -10.41 -6.98 -30.70
CA GLU A 187 -10.22 -7.32 -32.11
C GLU A 187 -8.75 -7.63 -32.42
N THR A 188 -7.83 -6.77 -31.97
CA THR A 188 -6.38 -6.97 -32.12
C THR A 188 -5.92 -8.28 -31.49
N LYS A 189 -6.49 -8.65 -30.33
CA LYS A 189 -6.22 -9.93 -29.66
C LYS A 189 -6.70 -11.13 -30.48
N ASN A 190 -7.86 -11.04 -31.15
CA ASN A 190 -8.37 -12.13 -31.98
C ASN A 190 -7.45 -12.37 -33.19
N VAL A 191 -7.05 -11.31 -33.91
CA VAL A 191 -6.08 -11.40 -35.01
C VAL A 191 -4.74 -11.98 -34.53
N ALA A 192 -4.30 -11.63 -33.32
CA ALA A 192 -3.09 -12.21 -32.73
C ALA A 192 -3.24 -13.70 -32.35
N LEU A 193 -4.45 -14.18 -32.03
CA LEU A 193 -4.74 -15.60 -31.78
C LEU A 193 -4.74 -16.40 -33.08
N GLU A 194 -5.40 -15.90 -34.13
CA GLU A 194 -5.34 -16.49 -35.49
C GLU A 194 -3.88 -16.66 -35.93
N LYS A 195 -3.03 -15.65 -35.71
CA LYS A 195 -1.61 -15.74 -36.05
C LYS A 195 -0.82 -16.74 -35.18
N VAL A 196 -1.27 -17.02 -33.96
CA VAL A 196 -0.69 -18.09 -33.12
C VAL A 196 -1.08 -19.46 -33.65
N GLU A 197 -2.33 -19.64 -34.07
CA GLU A 197 -2.83 -20.89 -34.67
C GLU A 197 -2.08 -21.21 -35.98
N GLU A 198 -1.94 -20.25 -36.91
CA GLU A 198 -1.12 -20.42 -38.12
C GLU A 198 0.33 -20.86 -37.79
N LEU A 199 0.95 -20.25 -36.78
CA LEU A 199 2.32 -20.58 -36.38
C LEU A 199 2.42 -21.97 -35.72
N GLU A 200 1.35 -22.43 -35.06
CA GLU A 200 1.29 -23.79 -34.49
C GLU A 200 1.11 -24.85 -35.58
N GLU A 201 0.28 -24.59 -36.60
CA GLU A 201 0.17 -25.43 -37.80
C GLU A 201 1.50 -25.52 -38.56
N HIS A 202 2.16 -24.37 -38.80
CA HIS A 202 3.47 -24.32 -39.46
C HIS A 202 4.55 -25.10 -38.68
N LEU A 203 4.54 -25.03 -37.35
CA LEU A 203 5.44 -25.82 -36.50
C LEU A 203 5.13 -27.31 -36.54
N SER A 204 3.85 -27.70 -36.58
CA SER A 204 3.45 -29.09 -36.74
C SER A 204 3.97 -29.65 -38.08
N HIS A 205 3.72 -28.94 -39.17
CA HIS A 205 4.14 -29.36 -40.51
C HIS A 205 5.66 -29.45 -40.68
N LEU A 206 6.42 -28.54 -40.07
CA LEU A 206 7.89 -28.62 -40.05
C LEU A 206 8.39 -29.78 -39.19
N THR A 207 7.68 -30.13 -38.11
CA THR A 207 8.03 -31.25 -37.23
C THR A 207 7.82 -32.59 -37.95
N GLU A 208 6.70 -32.74 -38.66
CA GLU A 208 6.39 -33.91 -39.49
C GLU A 208 7.45 -34.08 -40.60
N LYS A 209 7.76 -33.01 -41.35
CA LYS A 209 8.84 -33.01 -42.37
C LYS A 209 10.21 -33.37 -41.81
N LEU A 210 10.55 -32.93 -40.60
CA LEU A 210 11.81 -33.32 -39.96
C LEU A 210 11.83 -34.81 -39.63
N LEU A 211 10.73 -35.35 -39.10
CA LEU A 211 10.59 -36.78 -38.82
C LEU A 211 10.70 -37.64 -40.09
N ASP A 212 10.07 -37.21 -41.19
CA ASP A 212 10.19 -37.88 -42.49
C ASP A 212 11.63 -37.88 -43.02
N LEU A 213 12.31 -36.74 -42.95
CA LEU A 213 13.72 -36.62 -43.35
C LEU A 213 14.66 -37.45 -42.45
N GLU A 214 14.39 -37.52 -41.15
CA GLU A 214 15.12 -38.40 -40.22
C GLU A 214 14.92 -39.88 -40.60
N ASN A 215 13.68 -40.29 -40.92
CA ASN A 215 13.35 -41.65 -41.36
C ASN A 215 14.01 -41.99 -42.71
N GLU A 216 13.94 -41.10 -43.71
CA GLU A 216 14.63 -41.31 -44.99
C GLU A 216 16.15 -41.44 -44.82
N ASN A 217 16.75 -40.58 -44.00
CA ASN A 217 18.19 -40.61 -43.76
C ASN A 217 18.61 -41.87 -43.01
N MET A 218 17.80 -42.34 -42.05
CA MET A 218 17.99 -43.63 -41.39
C MET A 218 17.98 -44.79 -42.40
N MET A 219 17.03 -44.81 -43.34
CA MET A 219 16.99 -45.81 -44.41
C MET A 219 18.20 -45.74 -45.36
N ARG A 220 18.63 -44.53 -45.73
CA ARG A 220 19.84 -44.32 -46.57
C ARG A 220 21.10 -44.82 -45.87
N VAL A 221 21.25 -44.55 -44.56
CA VAL A 221 22.37 -45.07 -43.76
C VAL A 221 22.35 -46.59 -43.74
N ALA A 222 21.21 -47.21 -43.44
CA ALA A 222 21.09 -48.68 -43.38
C ALA A 222 21.41 -49.37 -44.73
N GLU A 223 20.99 -48.79 -45.86
CA GLU A 223 21.33 -49.32 -47.18
C GLU A 223 22.81 -49.12 -47.53
N LEU A 224 23.43 -47.99 -47.16
CA LEU A 224 24.88 -47.78 -47.32
C LEU A 224 25.71 -48.73 -46.44
N GLU A 225 25.29 -48.99 -45.20
CA GLU A 225 25.92 -49.98 -44.31
C GLU A 225 25.84 -51.40 -44.91
N LYS A 226 24.69 -51.77 -45.46
CA LYS A 226 24.49 -53.04 -46.17
C LYS A 226 25.39 -53.16 -47.42
N GLN A 227 25.53 -52.08 -48.19
CA GLN A 227 26.43 -52.06 -49.36
C GLN A 227 27.91 -52.15 -48.96
N LEU A 228 28.32 -51.51 -47.86
CA LEU A 228 29.65 -51.67 -47.27
C LEU A 228 29.91 -53.13 -46.88
N LEU A 229 29.00 -53.75 -46.12
CA LEU A 229 29.08 -55.16 -45.72
C LEU A 229 29.17 -56.12 -46.92
N GLN A 230 28.49 -55.81 -48.02
CA GLN A 230 28.56 -56.59 -49.25
C GLN A 230 29.92 -56.40 -49.96
N ARG A 231 30.44 -55.17 -50.03
CA ARG A 231 31.76 -54.85 -50.62
C ARG A 231 32.92 -55.44 -49.81
N GLU A 232 32.82 -55.45 -48.48
CA GLU A 232 33.80 -56.11 -47.61
C GLU A 232 33.87 -57.62 -47.91
N LYS A 233 32.72 -58.29 -48.05
CA LYS A 233 32.68 -59.72 -48.45
C LYS A 233 33.27 -59.96 -49.84
N GLU A 234 32.96 -59.12 -50.83
CA GLU A 234 33.52 -59.21 -52.19
C GLU A 234 35.05 -59.04 -52.16
N LEU A 235 35.57 -58.12 -51.34
CA LEU A 235 36.99 -57.86 -51.18
C LEU A 235 37.73 -59.00 -50.43
N GLU A 236 37.06 -59.65 -49.47
CA GLU A 236 37.53 -60.88 -48.82
C GLU A 236 37.69 -62.02 -49.84
N VAL A 237 36.70 -62.23 -50.72
CA VAL A 237 36.74 -63.26 -51.78
C VAL A 237 37.86 -62.99 -52.78
N VAL A 238 38.05 -61.73 -53.20
CA VAL A 238 39.15 -61.36 -54.12
C VAL A 238 40.53 -61.60 -53.49
N LYS A 239 40.71 -61.33 -52.18
CA LYS A 239 41.95 -61.69 -51.46
C LYS A 239 42.22 -63.19 -51.47
N VAL A 240 41.18 -64.02 -51.29
CA VAL A 240 41.32 -65.49 -51.29
C VAL A 240 41.65 -66.03 -52.69
N CYS A 241 41.01 -65.51 -53.74
CA CYS A 241 41.30 -65.94 -55.12
C CYS A 241 42.65 -65.41 -55.65
N GLY A 242 43.11 -64.23 -55.21
CA GLY A 242 44.39 -63.65 -55.60
C GLY A 242 45.62 -64.36 -55.05
N GLY A 243 45.47 -65.25 -54.06
CA GLY A 243 46.59 -65.95 -53.41
C GLY A 243 47.20 -67.13 -54.19
N ALA A 244 46.70 -67.47 -55.38
CA ALA A 244 47.01 -68.73 -56.06
C ALA A 244 47.97 -68.62 -57.27
N VAL A 245 48.49 -67.44 -57.63
CA VAL A 245 49.45 -67.27 -58.74
C VAL A 245 50.55 -66.27 -58.42
N GLY A 246 51.81 -66.69 -58.60
CA GLY A 246 52.91 -65.79 -58.97
C GLY A 246 53.89 -65.37 -57.87
N SER A 247 55.09 -65.94 -57.91
CA SER A 247 56.22 -65.60 -57.03
C SER A 247 56.99 -64.35 -57.50
N ARG A 248 57.69 -63.68 -56.57
CA ARG A 248 58.86 -62.78 -56.75
C ARG A 248 58.77 -61.59 -57.72
N ALA A 249 58.77 -60.38 -57.15
CA ALA A 249 59.83 -59.37 -57.38
C ALA A 249 59.81 -58.34 -56.24
N GLY A 250 60.98 -57.91 -55.74
CA GLY A 250 61.07 -56.95 -54.63
C GLY A 250 61.34 -55.51 -55.12
N CYS A 251 60.69 -54.54 -54.48
CA CYS A 251 61.07 -53.12 -54.54
C CYS A 251 61.11 -52.51 -53.13
N GLN A 252 61.96 -51.50 -52.96
CA GLN A 252 62.30 -50.81 -51.70
C GLN A 252 61.15 -49.92 -51.15
N PRO A 253 61.18 -49.53 -49.87
CA PRO A 253 60.09 -48.80 -49.20
C PRO A 253 60.23 -47.26 -49.26
N LEU A 254 59.10 -46.55 -49.26
CA LEU A 254 58.92 -45.10 -48.99
C LEU A 254 57.40 -44.82 -48.80
N PRO A 255 56.95 -43.72 -48.16
CA PRO A 255 56.58 -43.83 -46.75
C PRO A 255 55.11 -43.50 -46.41
N SER A 256 54.79 -43.77 -45.15
CA SER A 256 53.57 -43.50 -44.38
C SER A 256 52.75 -42.25 -44.78
N LEU A 257 51.45 -42.46 -44.97
CA LEU A 257 50.43 -41.46 -44.64
C LEU A 257 49.35 -42.08 -43.74
N THR A 258 49.47 -41.79 -42.45
CA THR A 258 48.54 -42.24 -41.40
C THR A 258 47.29 -41.37 -41.44
N LEU A 259 46.13 -41.95 -41.79
CA LEU A 259 44.83 -41.34 -41.53
C LEU A 259 44.12 -42.14 -40.45
N ALA A 260 44.33 -41.71 -39.21
CA ALA A 260 43.70 -42.31 -38.04
C ALA A 260 42.19 -42.11 -38.08
N ILE A 261 41.43 -43.21 -38.05
CA ILE A 261 40.00 -43.20 -37.68
C ILE A 261 39.93 -43.50 -36.17
N PRO A 262 39.64 -42.53 -35.30
CA PRO A 262 39.54 -42.79 -33.87
C PRO A 262 38.20 -43.46 -33.54
N ARG A 263 38.16 -44.79 -33.52
CA ARG A 263 37.13 -45.54 -32.78
C ARG A 263 37.56 -45.65 -31.31
N ARG A 264 36.83 -45.02 -30.38
CA ARG A 264 36.78 -45.38 -28.94
C ARG A 264 35.60 -44.65 -28.23
N PRO A 265 35.13 -45.09 -27.03
CA PRO A 265 33.95 -45.95 -27.05
C PRO A 265 32.81 -45.51 -26.09
N THR A 266 31.76 -46.32 -26.10
CA THR A 266 30.58 -46.34 -25.22
C THR A 266 30.80 -45.99 -23.74
N SER A 267 29.86 -45.23 -23.17
CA SER A 267 29.48 -45.37 -21.75
C SER A 267 27.95 -45.43 -21.63
N THR A 268 27.45 -46.57 -21.16
CA THR A 268 26.04 -46.81 -20.85
C THR A 268 25.66 -46.27 -19.48
N ARG A 269 24.55 -45.52 -19.38
CA ARG A 269 23.59 -45.79 -18.30
C ARG A 269 22.17 -45.39 -18.69
N ALA A 270 21.26 -46.35 -18.52
CA ALA A 270 19.84 -46.19 -18.78
C ALA A 270 19.18 -45.20 -17.80
N THR A 271 18.05 -44.61 -18.21
CA THR A 271 16.86 -44.63 -17.36
C THR A 271 15.61 -44.84 -18.22
N ARG A 272 14.67 -45.57 -17.65
CA ARG A 272 13.45 -46.14 -18.24
C ARG A 272 12.39 -45.05 -18.45
N CYS A 273 11.61 -45.15 -19.53
CA CYS A 273 10.40 -44.34 -19.68
C CYS A 273 9.34 -44.76 -18.64
N THR A 274 8.71 -43.77 -18.00
CA THR A 274 7.41 -43.95 -17.32
C THR A 274 6.47 -42.83 -17.75
N ARG A 275 5.23 -43.23 -18.00
CA ARG A 275 4.15 -42.50 -18.69
C ARG A 275 3.54 -41.41 -17.80
N CYS A 276 2.73 -40.55 -18.45
CA CYS A 276 1.61 -39.76 -17.91
C CYS A 276 1.78 -38.22 -17.81
N GLY A 277 1.18 -37.52 -18.78
CA GLY A 277 0.26 -36.40 -18.51
C GLY A 277 0.80 -34.96 -18.42
N GLY A 278 0.09 -34.04 -19.07
CA GLY A 278 -0.11 -32.69 -18.53
C GLY A 278 0.76 -31.56 -19.10
N SER A 279 0.23 -30.89 -20.12
CA SER A 279 0.22 -29.43 -20.32
C SER A 279 1.39 -28.51 -19.92
N SER A 280 1.74 -27.67 -20.90
CA SER A 280 2.01 -26.24 -20.78
C SER A 280 3.46 -25.72 -20.78
N ARG A 281 3.64 -24.78 -21.70
CA ARG A 281 4.85 -24.03 -22.07
C ARG A 281 5.32 -23.05 -20.97
N ARG A 282 6.63 -23.00 -20.69
CA ARG A 282 7.58 -21.88 -21.01
C ARG A 282 8.94 -22.10 -20.30
N ARG A 283 10.12 -22.04 -20.96
CA ARG A 283 10.87 -20.87 -21.52
C ARG A 283 11.20 -19.80 -20.45
N THR A 284 12.41 -19.24 -20.26
CA THR A 284 13.76 -19.20 -20.92
C THR A 284 14.85 -19.02 -19.80
N LYS A 285 16.17 -18.83 -19.98
CA LYS A 285 17.09 -18.36 -21.05
C LYS A 285 18.51 -18.96 -20.87
N LEU A 286 19.38 -18.84 -21.88
CA LEU A 286 20.86 -18.72 -21.74
C LEU A 286 21.43 -17.82 -22.86
N SER A 287 22.71 -17.44 -22.81
CA SER A 287 23.26 -16.20 -23.42
C SER A 287 24.62 -16.37 -24.14
N GLY A 288 24.90 -15.50 -25.12
CA GLY A 288 26.24 -15.20 -25.73
C GLY A 288 26.59 -15.96 -27.03
N GLY A 289 27.27 -15.36 -28.04
CA GLY A 289 27.64 -13.96 -28.27
C GLY A 289 28.58 -13.74 -29.50
N ALA A 290 28.58 -12.51 -30.08
CA ALA A 290 29.48 -11.96 -31.13
C ALA A 290 29.33 -12.52 -32.59
N THR A 291 29.48 -11.77 -33.71
CA THR A 291 29.89 -10.37 -34.03
C THR A 291 28.94 -9.70 -35.10
N ALA A 292 29.09 -8.39 -35.35
CA ALA A 292 28.17 -7.54 -36.15
C ALA A 292 28.66 -7.20 -37.58
N PRO A 293 27.84 -6.49 -38.41
CA PRO A 293 28.07 -5.04 -38.56
C PRO A 293 26.81 -4.13 -38.71
N SER A 294 26.98 -2.85 -38.31
CA SER A 294 26.25 -1.61 -38.73
C SER A 294 24.77 -1.37 -38.36
N ARG A 295 24.42 -0.09 -38.17
CA ARG A 295 23.15 0.48 -37.61
C ARG A 295 22.54 1.55 -38.54
N PRO A 296 21.24 1.90 -38.45
CA PRO A 296 20.79 3.03 -37.59
C PRO A 296 19.52 2.74 -36.76
N PRO A 297 19.11 3.62 -35.82
CA PRO A 297 18.16 3.27 -34.75
C PRO A 297 16.77 3.95 -34.84
N LEU A 298 15.71 3.19 -34.57
CA LEU A 298 14.42 3.69 -34.10
C LEU A 298 13.99 2.86 -32.87
N GLY A 299 13.64 3.54 -31.78
CA GLY A 299 13.45 2.93 -30.47
C GLY A 299 12.01 2.45 -30.24
N GLY A 300 11.82 1.13 -30.17
CA GLY A 300 10.61 0.50 -29.63
C GLY A 300 11.00 -0.50 -28.55
N GLY A 301 10.43 -0.38 -27.35
CA GLY A 301 10.81 -1.19 -26.20
C GLY A 301 9.75 -1.18 -25.10
N SER A 302 8.65 -1.88 -25.33
CA SER A 302 7.63 -2.16 -24.30
C SER A 302 8.12 -3.23 -23.30
N PRO A 303 8.00 -3.01 -21.98
CA PRO A 303 8.19 -4.06 -20.98
C PRO A 303 6.93 -4.93 -20.84
N LYS A 304 7.10 -6.18 -20.39
CA LYS A 304 5.98 -7.07 -20.08
C LYS A 304 5.40 -6.81 -18.69
N LEU A 305 4.08 -6.91 -18.60
CA LEU A 305 3.30 -6.96 -17.37
C LEU A 305 3.73 -8.11 -16.45
N GLY A 306 3.74 -7.83 -15.15
CA GLY A 306 3.77 -8.78 -14.04
C GLY A 306 3.03 -8.17 -12.85
N HIS A 307 2.25 -8.98 -12.13
CA HIS A 307 1.45 -8.51 -10.99
C HIS A 307 2.32 -7.91 -9.86
N PRO A 308 1.95 -6.75 -9.27
CA PRO A 308 2.61 -6.23 -8.10
C PRO A 308 2.05 -6.85 -6.81
N HIS A 309 2.90 -7.63 -6.13
CA HIS A 309 2.72 -7.95 -4.71
C HIS A 309 3.53 -6.92 -3.92
N TRP A 310 2.87 -6.05 -3.14
CA TRP A 310 3.56 -4.95 -2.45
C TRP A 310 4.31 -5.44 -1.22
N GLY A 311 5.61 -5.12 -1.16
CA GLY A 311 6.50 -5.53 -0.08
C GLY A 311 7.92 -5.01 -0.30
N THR A 312 8.10 -3.68 -0.19
CA THR A 312 9.40 -3.02 -0.36
C THR A 312 9.93 -2.49 0.97
N VAL A 313 11.08 -3.04 1.38
CA VAL A 313 11.95 -2.49 2.43
C VAL A 313 12.88 -1.48 1.79
N SER A 314 12.96 -0.26 2.33
CA SER A 314 13.89 0.77 1.83
C SER A 314 15.34 0.50 2.25
N PRO A 315 16.35 0.84 1.42
CA PRO A 315 17.75 0.58 1.74
C PRO A 315 18.36 1.63 2.69
N SER A 316 19.24 1.19 3.58
CA SER A 316 19.97 2.04 4.55
C SER A 316 21.21 2.71 3.94
N PRO A 317 21.61 3.93 4.39
CA PRO A 317 22.90 4.54 4.04
C PRO A 317 24.08 3.88 4.78
N PRO A 318 25.32 4.03 4.29
CA PRO A 318 26.50 3.34 4.84
C PRO A 318 27.04 3.98 6.13
N PHE A 319 27.77 3.16 6.90
CA PHE A 319 28.42 3.53 8.15
C PHE A 319 29.52 4.61 7.98
N ALA A 320 29.51 5.62 8.86
CA ALA A 320 30.65 6.51 9.08
C ALA A 320 31.27 6.25 10.46
N GLY A 321 32.60 6.20 10.52
CA GLY A 321 33.37 5.77 11.70
C GLY A 321 33.49 6.82 12.82
N LYS A 322 33.97 6.35 13.98
CA LYS A 322 34.25 7.20 15.17
C LYS A 322 35.54 8.00 14.96
N CYS A 323 35.53 9.28 15.35
CA CYS A 323 36.73 10.08 15.61
C CYS A 323 36.61 10.85 16.95
N PRO A 324 37.73 11.19 17.61
CA PRO A 324 37.77 11.68 19.00
C PRO A 324 37.52 13.20 19.13
N PRO A 325 37.27 13.72 20.36
CA PRO A 325 37.01 15.14 20.60
C PRO A 325 38.28 16.00 20.61
N ALA A 326 38.13 17.28 20.25
CA ALA A 326 39.16 18.33 20.28
C ALA A 326 38.80 19.45 21.30
N PRO A 327 39.77 20.27 21.77
CA PRO A 327 39.67 21.01 23.04
C PRO A 327 39.01 22.41 22.95
N PRO A 328 38.78 23.11 24.10
CA PRO A 328 38.02 24.36 24.17
C PRO A 328 38.87 25.67 24.26
N LEU A 329 38.15 26.81 24.35
CA LEU A 329 38.56 28.23 24.54
C LEU A 329 38.96 29.03 23.27
N PRO A 330 38.92 30.39 23.28
CA PRO A 330 38.11 31.34 24.08
C PRO A 330 37.34 32.35 23.18
N GLY A 331 36.52 33.24 23.78
CA GLY A 331 35.60 34.12 23.03
C GLY A 331 36.08 35.56 22.77
N ALA A 332 35.43 36.23 21.80
CA ALA A 332 35.31 37.69 21.67
C ALA A 332 34.08 38.04 20.80
N SER A 333 33.46 39.20 21.04
CA SER A 333 32.37 39.79 20.23
C SER A 333 32.92 40.94 19.35
N PRO A 334 32.09 41.65 18.58
CA PRO A 334 31.33 41.20 17.41
C PRO A 334 31.81 41.93 16.13
N SER A 335 31.45 41.44 14.93
CA SER A 335 31.67 42.20 13.68
C SER A 335 30.45 42.11 12.75
N ILE A 336 30.03 43.26 12.25
CA ILE A 336 28.93 43.42 11.31
C ILE A 336 29.47 43.17 9.89
N ALA A 337 28.81 42.27 9.14
CA ALA A 337 29.02 42.10 7.71
C ALA A 337 27.65 42.16 7.01
N LEU A 338 27.48 43.14 6.12
CA LEU A 338 26.28 43.31 5.31
C LEU A 338 26.33 42.33 4.13
N THR A 339 25.33 41.45 4.02
CA THR A 339 25.01 40.72 2.78
C THR A 339 23.52 40.74 2.52
N VAL A 340 23.17 40.85 1.24
CA VAL A 340 21.83 41.20 0.76
C VAL A 340 20.94 39.96 0.67
N GLY A 341 19.69 40.09 1.14
CA GLY A 341 18.55 39.40 0.51
C GLY A 341 18.36 37.91 0.75
N LEU A 342 18.67 37.39 1.95
CA LEU A 342 18.10 36.11 2.42
C LEU A 342 17.36 36.35 3.74
N SER A 343 16.07 35.97 3.79
CA SER A 343 15.23 36.11 4.99
C SER A 343 15.75 35.22 6.12
N ALA A 344 16.59 35.78 6.97
CA ALA A 344 17.22 35.08 8.08
C ALA A 344 16.16 34.64 9.11
N ILE A 345 15.93 33.34 9.21
CA ILE A 345 15.01 32.75 10.17
C ILE A 345 15.52 33.03 11.60
N ARG A 346 14.90 34.00 12.29
CA ARG A 346 15.19 34.31 13.71
C ARG A 346 14.97 33.04 14.54
N ILE A 347 16.04 32.51 15.13
CA ILE A 347 15.94 31.45 16.15
C ILE A 347 15.34 32.09 17.41
N LYS A 348 14.02 31.95 17.59
CA LYS A 348 13.28 32.51 18.72
C LYS A 348 13.75 31.87 20.04
N LYS A 349 13.93 32.68 21.09
CA LYS A 349 14.40 32.22 22.41
C LYS A 349 13.27 31.43 23.12
N PRO A 350 13.56 30.31 23.80
CA PRO A 350 12.56 29.61 24.59
C PRO A 350 11.98 30.50 25.70
N ILE A 351 10.66 30.64 25.73
CA ILE A 351 9.92 31.32 26.80
C ILE A 351 10.09 30.50 28.09
N LYS A 352 10.43 31.16 29.19
CA LYS A 352 10.55 30.52 30.51
C LYS A 352 9.26 30.75 31.29
N THR A 353 8.61 29.68 31.73
CA THR A 353 7.43 29.75 32.60
C THR A 353 7.78 29.44 34.05
N LYS A 354 7.04 30.05 34.98
CA LYS A 354 7.09 29.84 36.44
C LYS A 354 6.42 28.51 36.82
N PHE A 355 5.34 28.15 36.13
CA PHE A 355 4.63 26.88 36.32
C PHE A 355 4.73 25.94 35.11
N ARG A 356 4.66 24.62 35.37
CA ARG A 356 4.47 23.61 34.32
C ARG A 356 3.07 23.70 33.73
N LEU A 357 2.97 24.14 32.48
CA LEU A 357 1.74 24.20 31.69
C LEU A 357 1.49 22.88 30.94
N PRO A 358 0.24 22.61 30.49
CA PRO A 358 -0.09 21.51 29.60
C PRO A 358 0.77 21.54 28.33
N VAL A 359 1.26 20.37 27.94
CA VAL A 359 1.96 20.22 26.66
C VAL A 359 0.93 20.18 25.54
N PHE A 360 1.02 21.11 24.60
CA PHE A 360 0.27 21.04 23.35
C PHE A 360 0.83 19.91 22.49
N ASN A 361 0.00 18.92 22.16
CA ASN A 361 0.36 17.81 21.26
C ASN A 361 0.34 18.26 19.79
N TRP A 362 1.06 19.33 19.47
CA TRP A 362 1.14 19.91 18.14
C TRP A 362 2.44 19.48 17.46
N THR A 363 2.35 19.11 16.19
CA THR A 363 3.53 18.87 15.35
C THR A 363 4.09 20.22 14.90
N ALA A 364 5.09 20.74 15.61
CA ALA A 364 5.74 22.00 15.25
C ALA A 364 6.41 21.91 13.87
N LEU A 365 6.23 22.94 13.05
CA LEU A 365 6.95 23.08 11.78
C LEU A 365 8.45 23.23 12.05
N LYS A 366 9.28 22.55 11.28
CA LYS A 366 10.74 22.73 11.34
C LYS A 366 11.10 24.13 10.81
N PRO A 367 12.20 24.76 11.24
CA PRO A 367 12.56 26.13 10.82
C PRO A 367 12.57 26.34 9.30
N ASN A 368 13.01 25.34 8.54
CA ASN A 368 13.03 25.35 7.07
C ASN A 368 11.65 25.18 6.39
N GLN A 369 10.58 24.92 7.16
CA GLN A 369 9.20 24.81 6.70
C GLN A 369 8.36 26.06 7.06
N ILE A 370 8.94 27.06 7.74
CA ILE A 370 8.23 28.26 8.21
C ILE A 370 8.21 29.36 7.13
N SER A 371 9.25 29.43 6.29
CA SER A 371 9.38 30.45 5.24
C SER A 371 8.25 30.35 4.22
N GLY A 372 7.51 31.45 4.01
CA GLY A 372 6.36 31.49 3.10
C GLY A 372 5.04 31.01 3.73
N THR A 373 5.00 30.79 5.05
CA THR A 373 3.77 30.51 5.79
C THR A 373 3.35 31.73 6.62
N VAL A 374 2.09 31.81 7.04
CA VAL A 374 1.63 32.88 7.97
C VAL A 374 2.50 32.99 9.23
N PHE A 375 3.14 31.90 9.66
CA PHE A 375 4.03 31.88 10.83
C PHE A 375 5.38 32.60 10.62
N SER A 376 5.77 32.98 9.39
CA SER A 376 6.94 33.85 9.18
C SER A 376 6.66 35.34 9.42
N GLU A 377 5.39 35.74 9.43
CA GLU A 377 4.97 37.15 9.61
C GLU A 377 4.44 37.43 11.02
N LEU A 378 4.28 36.40 11.86
CA LEU A 378 3.83 36.54 13.24
C LEU A 378 4.96 37.02 14.18
N ASP A 379 4.72 38.19 14.78
CA ASP A 379 5.56 38.81 15.79
C ASP A 379 5.16 38.37 17.21
N ASP A 380 5.82 37.32 17.68
CA ASP A 380 5.63 36.79 19.03
C ASP A 380 6.06 37.78 20.12
N GLU A 381 6.96 38.73 19.86
CA GLU A 381 7.44 39.68 20.88
C GLU A 381 6.28 40.61 21.28
N ARG A 382 5.56 41.16 20.29
CA ARG A 382 4.34 41.96 20.52
C ARG A 382 3.22 41.18 21.23
N VAL A 383 3.00 39.92 20.86
CA VAL A 383 1.96 39.07 21.51
C VAL A 383 2.32 38.78 22.98
N LEU A 384 3.60 38.70 23.32
CA LEU A 384 4.06 38.51 24.70
C LEU A 384 4.01 39.79 25.54
N GLU A 385 4.09 40.97 24.92
CA GLU A 385 3.89 42.26 25.59
C GLU A 385 2.40 42.51 25.93
N ASP A 386 1.48 42.15 25.03
CA ASP A 386 0.03 42.29 25.23
C ASP A 386 -0.58 41.21 26.18
N LEU A 387 0.16 40.14 26.49
CA LEU A 387 -0.34 38.99 27.27
C LEU A 387 0.14 39.02 28.73
N ASP A 388 -0.81 39.04 29.67
CA ASP A 388 -0.56 38.82 31.11
C ASP A 388 -0.14 37.37 31.38
N LEU A 389 1.17 37.11 31.26
CA LEU A 389 1.78 35.80 31.43
C LEU A 389 1.58 35.24 32.86
N GLU A 390 1.62 36.08 33.90
CA GLU A 390 1.48 35.59 35.28
C GLU A 390 0.07 35.05 35.54
N ARG A 391 -0.96 35.79 35.11
CA ARG A 391 -2.35 35.32 35.18
C ARG A 391 -2.61 34.12 34.26
N PHE A 392 -2.04 34.12 33.05
CA PHE A 392 -2.17 33.00 32.12
C PHE A 392 -1.60 31.72 32.72
N GLU A 393 -0.38 31.76 33.26
CA GLU A 393 0.24 30.60 33.88
C GLU A 393 -0.51 30.10 35.12
N GLU A 394 -1.06 31.01 35.93
CA GLU A 394 -1.86 30.63 37.10
C GLU A 394 -3.14 29.88 36.72
N LEU A 395 -3.82 30.30 35.65
CA LEU A 395 -5.04 29.65 35.14
C LEU A 395 -4.76 28.28 34.51
N PHE A 396 -3.64 28.14 33.81
CA PHE A 396 -3.32 26.93 33.04
C PHE A 396 -2.33 25.97 33.71
N LYS A 397 -1.81 26.26 34.91
CA LYS A 397 -0.86 25.36 35.62
C LYS A 397 -1.40 23.94 35.80
N THR A 398 -0.56 22.94 35.48
CA THR A 398 -0.88 21.54 35.71
C THR A 398 -0.86 21.18 37.20
N LYS A 399 -1.67 20.18 37.61
CA LYS A 399 -1.66 19.66 38.99
C LYS A 399 -0.33 18.98 39.37
N ALA A 400 0.45 18.55 38.38
CA ALA A 400 1.77 17.93 38.55
C ALA A 400 2.89 18.98 38.37
N GLN A 401 2.92 19.97 39.26
CA GLN A 401 4.14 20.76 39.43
C GLN A 401 5.23 19.83 39.95
N GLY A 402 6.33 19.71 39.19
CA GLY A 402 7.54 19.07 39.71
C GLY A 402 8.12 19.88 40.87
N PRO A 403 9.16 19.37 41.58
CA PRO A 403 9.87 20.19 42.55
C PRO A 403 10.30 21.51 41.89
N ALA A 404 9.99 22.63 42.54
CA ALA A 404 10.13 23.96 41.97
C ALA A 404 11.56 24.22 41.50
N LEU A 405 11.69 24.89 40.35
CA LEU A 405 12.99 25.32 39.82
C LEU A 405 13.46 26.59 40.54
N ASP A 406 13.73 26.48 41.84
CA ASP A 406 14.44 27.53 42.56
C ASP A 406 15.91 27.57 42.11
N LEU A 407 16.30 28.68 41.49
CA LEU A 407 17.70 29.05 41.42
C LEU A 407 18.12 29.57 42.81
N VAL A 408 18.90 28.78 43.55
CA VAL A 408 20.19 29.19 44.17
C VAL A 408 20.77 28.08 45.06
N CYS A 409 22.05 27.78 44.81
CA CYS A 409 23.03 27.05 45.63
C CYS A 409 22.78 25.57 46.00
N ALA A 410 23.89 24.82 46.04
CA ALA A 410 23.93 23.37 46.15
C ALA A 410 23.84 22.85 47.59
N LYS A 411 23.18 21.68 47.76
CA LYS A 411 23.83 20.46 48.31
C LYS A 411 22.96 19.20 48.20
N ASN A 412 23.55 18.17 47.58
CA ASN A 412 23.36 16.73 47.78
C ASN A 412 21.99 16.22 48.28
N LYS A 413 21.19 15.68 47.34
CA LYS A 413 20.41 14.46 47.61
C LYS A 413 20.32 13.61 46.34
N ALA A 414 20.93 12.43 46.37
CA ALA A 414 20.92 11.51 45.23
C ALA A 414 19.52 10.92 45.05
N SER A 415 18.85 11.26 43.95
CA SER A 415 17.66 10.54 43.50
C SER A 415 18.09 9.20 42.89
N GLN A 416 17.49 8.11 43.37
CA GLN A 416 17.81 6.77 42.90
C GLN A 416 17.43 6.64 41.42
N LYS A 417 18.44 6.35 40.59
CA LYS A 417 18.29 6.10 39.17
C LYS A 417 17.61 4.74 38.99
N ALA A 418 16.32 4.73 38.65
CA ALA A 418 15.63 3.50 38.28
C ALA A 418 16.37 2.84 37.11
N ALA A 419 16.64 1.53 37.23
CA ALA A 419 17.38 0.80 36.21
C ALA A 419 16.65 0.84 34.86
N SER A 420 17.39 1.10 33.78
CA SER A 420 16.84 1.08 32.43
C SER A 420 16.53 -0.35 32.03
N LYS A 421 15.24 -0.74 32.10
CA LYS A 421 14.77 -2.02 31.57
C LYS A 421 15.06 -2.13 30.07
N VAL A 422 15.39 -3.34 29.62
CA VAL A 422 15.65 -3.69 28.23
C VAL A 422 14.32 -3.88 27.49
N THR A 423 14.09 -3.08 26.45
CA THR A 423 12.98 -3.26 25.50
C THR A 423 13.48 -3.92 24.21
N LEU A 424 12.81 -4.97 23.74
CA LEU A 424 13.10 -5.63 22.46
C LEU A 424 12.00 -5.35 21.41
N LEU A 425 10.77 -5.08 21.87
CA LEU A 425 9.68 -4.55 21.06
C LEU A 425 9.98 -3.12 20.55
N GLU A 426 9.42 -2.79 19.39
CA GLU A 426 9.41 -1.42 18.86
C GLU A 426 8.62 -0.49 19.80
N ALA A 427 9.06 0.75 19.96
CA ALA A 427 8.60 1.66 21.01
C ALA A 427 7.09 1.98 20.95
N ASN A 428 6.52 2.17 19.75
CA ASN A 428 5.09 2.40 19.59
C ASN A 428 4.28 1.13 19.84
N ARG A 429 4.78 -0.04 19.39
CA ARG A 429 4.15 -1.34 19.64
C ARG A 429 4.14 -1.70 21.13
N ALA A 430 5.25 -1.50 21.84
CA ALA A 430 5.33 -1.65 23.30
C ALA A 430 4.34 -0.69 23.99
N LYS A 431 4.33 0.60 23.64
CA LYS A 431 3.40 1.60 24.21
C LYS A 431 1.93 1.23 23.99
N ASN A 432 1.56 0.79 22.79
CA ASN A 432 0.19 0.41 22.47
C ASN A 432 -0.24 -0.88 23.21
N LEU A 433 0.70 -1.83 23.38
CA LEU A 433 0.49 -3.02 24.20
C LEU A 433 0.32 -2.65 25.68
N ALA A 434 1.16 -1.78 26.23
CA ALA A 434 1.06 -1.28 27.61
C ALA A 434 -0.30 -0.64 27.91
N ILE A 435 -0.81 0.19 27.00
CA ILE A 435 -2.15 0.79 27.09
C ILE A 435 -3.24 -0.31 27.11
N THR A 436 -3.12 -1.30 26.24
CA THR A 436 -4.06 -2.43 26.13
C THR A 436 -4.07 -3.27 27.42
N LEU A 437 -2.89 -3.67 27.91
CA LEU A 437 -2.75 -4.43 29.16
C LEU A 437 -3.24 -3.64 30.38
N ARG A 438 -3.01 -2.32 30.41
CA ARG A 438 -3.53 -1.45 31.48
C ARG A 438 -5.06 -1.36 31.49
N LYS A 439 -5.72 -1.41 30.31
CA LYS A 439 -7.18 -1.53 30.21
C LYS A 439 -7.69 -2.89 30.71
N ALA A 440 -6.88 -3.94 30.59
CA ALA A 440 -7.21 -5.30 31.04
C ALA A 440 -7.31 -5.43 32.55
N GLY A 441 -6.46 -4.71 33.30
CA GLY A 441 -6.35 -4.80 34.76
C GLY A 441 -5.87 -6.16 35.29
N ARG A 442 -5.29 -7.01 34.43
CA ARG A 442 -4.92 -8.41 34.73
C ARG A 442 -3.45 -8.66 34.43
N SER A 443 -2.85 -9.59 35.17
CA SER A 443 -1.46 -10.01 34.96
C SER A 443 -1.27 -10.80 33.66
N ALA A 444 -0.03 -10.82 33.16
CA ALA A 444 0.35 -11.56 31.98
C ALA A 444 0.00 -13.06 32.09
N GLU A 445 0.18 -13.64 33.27
CA GLU A 445 -0.14 -15.04 33.52
C GLU A 445 -1.64 -15.32 33.55
N GLU A 446 -2.45 -14.44 34.13
CA GLU A 446 -3.92 -14.59 34.13
C GLU A 446 -4.48 -14.54 32.72
N ILE A 447 -3.99 -13.62 31.89
CA ILE A 447 -4.34 -13.52 30.47
C ILE A 447 -3.94 -14.81 29.75
N CYS A 448 -2.70 -15.28 29.92
CA CYS A 448 -2.23 -16.52 29.29
C CYS A 448 -3.01 -17.75 29.78
N ARG A 449 -3.35 -17.85 31.07
CA ARG A 449 -4.17 -18.93 31.63
C ARG A 449 -5.59 -18.92 31.05
N ALA A 450 -6.24 -17.77 31.01
CA ALA A 450 -7.59 -17.63 30.43
C ALA A 450 -7.63 -18.07 28.95
N ILE A 451 -6.57 -17.82 28.18
CA ILE A 451 -6.46 -18.30 26.78
C ILE A 451 -6.24 -19.82 26.69
N HIS A 452 -5.58 -20.43 27.68
CA HIS A 452 -5.45 -21.88 27.73
C HIS A 452 -6.78 -22.58 28.08
N THR A 453 -7.60 -21.95 28.92
CA THR A 453 -8.88 -22.50 29.41
C THR A 453 -10.13 -21.98 28.68
N PHE A 454 -9.97 -21.10 27.69
CA PHE A 454 -11.07 -20.42 26.98
C PHE A 454 -12.02 -19.63 27.90
N ASP A 455 -11.50 -19.05 28.98
CA ASP A 455 -12.28 -18.33 29.98
C ASP A 455 -12.63 -16.90 29.53
N LEU A 456 -13.86 -16.73 29.03
CA LEU A 456 -14.43 -15.44 28.62
C LEU A 456 -14.91 -14.55 29.77
N ALA A 457 -15.07 -15.09 30.99
CA ALA A 457 -15.38 -14.28 32.17
C ALA A 457 -14.12 -13.55 32.67
N THR A 458 -12.97 -14.23 32.68
CA THR A 458 -11.67 -13.60 32.90
C THR A 458 -11.18 -12.82 31.69
N LEU A 459 -11.54 -13.19 30.45
CA LEU A 459 -11.08 -12.49 29.24
C LEU A 459 -12.23 -12.12 28.29
N PRO A 460 -12.91 -10.98 28.51
CA PRO A 460 -14.06 -10.56 27.71
C PRO A 460 -13.74 -10.40 26.22
N VAL A 461 -14.74 -10.61 25.35
CA VAL A 461 -14.56 -10.69 23.89
C VAL A 461 -13.93 -9.43 23.28
N ASP A 462 -14.38 -8.23 23.64
CA ASP A 462 -13.77 -6.95 23.26
C ASP A 462 -12.25 -6.93 23.49
N PHE A 463 -11.81 -7.54 24.58
CA PHE A 463 -10.41 -7.57 24.98
C PHE A 463 -9.63 -8.67 24.27
N VAL A 464 -10.26 -9.82 23.98
CA VAL A 464 -9.70 -10.85 23.07
C VAL A 464 -9.43 -10.23 21.69
N GLU A 465 -10.38 -9.51 21.13
CA GLU A 465 -10.24 -8.83 19.83
C GLU A 465 -9.17 -7.73 19.86
N CYS A 466 -9.07 -6.95 20.95
CA CYS A 466 -7.95 -6.02 21.14
C CYS A 466 -6.60 -6.75 21.16
N LEU A 467 -6.48 -7.86 21.90
CA LEU A 467 -5.24 -8.64 22.00
C LEU A 467 -4.86 -9.33 20.69
N MET A 468 -5.81 -9.68 19.82
CA MET A 468 -5.52 -10.24 18.48
C MET A 468 -4.67 -9.30 17.61
N ARG A 469 -4.75 -7.98 17.84
CA ARG A 469 -3.90 -6.97 17.15
C ARG A 469 -2.43 -7.02 17.62
N PHE A 470 -2.16 -7.67 18.75
CA PHE A 470 -0.85 -7.83 19.36
C PHE A 470 -0.31 -9.25 19.28
N LEU A 471 -0.85 -10.10 18.40
CA LEU A 471 -0.26 -11.41 18.12
C LEU A 471 1.25 -11.25 17.80
N PRO A 472 2.14 -12.07 18.40
CA PRO A 472 3.58 -11.95 18.20
C PRO A 472 3.95 -12.25 16.75
N THR A 473 4.77 -11.39 16.13
CA THR A 473 5.33 -11.67 14.79
C THR A 473 6.52 -12.63 14.90
N GLU A 474 6.82 -13.38 13.82
CA GLU A 474 7.95 -14.34 13.82
C GLU A 474 9.30 -13.69 14.19
N ALA A 475 9.51 -12.43 13.79
CA ALA A 475 10.70 -11.66 14.14
C ALA A 475 10.79 -11.40 15.65
N GLU A 476 9.69 -11.02 16.29
CA GLU A 476 9.61 -10.77 17.74
C GLU A 476 9.78 -12.06 18.53
N VAL A 477 9.10 -13.14 18.12
CA VAL A 477 9.26 -14.46 18.73
C VAL A 477 10.71 -14.93 18.66
N LYS A 478 11.38 -14.69 17.52
CA LYS A 478 12.81 -15.01 17.34
C LYS A 478 13.70 -14.17 18.25
N ALA A 479 13.46 -12.87 18.38
CA ALA A 479 14.22 -11.98 19.25
C ALA A 479 14.06 -12.33 20.74
N LEU A 480 12.82 -12.52 21.19
CA LEU A 480 12.49 -12.88 22.58
C LEU A 480 13.04 -14.27 22.95
N ARG A 481 12.91 -15.27 22.07
CA ARG A 481 13.51 -16.60 22.29
C ARG A 481 15.03 -16.59 22.23
N GLN A 482 15.66 -15.69 21.47
CA GLN A 482 17.11 -15.53 21.49
C GLN A 482 17.59 -14.93 22.81
N TYR A 483 16.90 -13.92 23.34
CA TYR A 483 17.19 -13.32 24.65
C TYR A 483 17.07 -14.35 25.79
N GLU A 484 16.02 -15.18 25.77
CA GLU A 484 15.84 -16.30 26.71
C GLU A 484 16.94 -17.37 26.56
N ARG A 485 17.30 -17.75 25.32
CA ARG A 485 18.37 -18.72 25.03
C ARG A 485 19.74 -18.24 25.53
N GLU A 486 19.99 -16.94 25.46
CA GLU A 486 21.22 -16.30 25.97
C GLU A 486 21.28 -16.22 27.51
N ARG A 487 20.26 -16.75 28.22
CA ARG A 487 20.15 -16.78 29.69
C ARG A 487 20.29 -15.39 30.34
N LYS A 488 19.82 -14.35 29.64
CA LYS A 488 19.75 -12.99 30.18
C LYS A 488 18.63 -12.87 31.22
N PRO A 489 18.74 -12.00 32.24
CA PRO A 489 17.73 -11.88 33.29
C PRO A 489 16.39 -11.43 32.71
N LEU A 490 15.31 -12.18 32.95
CA LEU A 490 13.98 -11.82 32.45
C LEU A 490 13.35 -10.67 33.24
N GLU A 491 13.91 -10.36 34.40
CA GLU A 491 13.59 -9.24 35.28
C GLU A 491 14.11 -7.89 34.73
N GLU A 492 15.14 -7.93 33.86
CA GLU A 492 15.64 -6.75 33.16
C GLU A 492 14.76 -6.35 31.97
N LEU A 493 13.92 -7.24 31.45
CA LEU A 493 12.99 -6.91 30.37
C LEU A 493 11.90 -5.93 30.83
N ALA A 494 11.46 -5.07 29.91
CA ALA A 494 10.23 -4.30 30.10
C ALA A 494 9.01 -5.24 30.32
N ASP A 495 8.01 -4.75 31.03
CA ASP A 495 6.87 -5.59 31.44
C ASP A 495 6.04 -6.04 30.22
N GLU A 496 6.06 -5.25 29.15
CA GLU A 496 5.49 -5.51 27.83
C GLU A 496 6.24 -6.63 27.07
N ASP A 497 7.58 -6.60 27.09
CA ASP A 497 8.42 -7.63 26.48
C ASP A 497 8.28 -8.97 27.22
N ARG A 498 8.20 -8.93 28.56
CA ARG A 498 7.94 -10.10 29.39
C ARG A 498 6.54 -10.68 29.14
N PHE A 499 5.53 -9.83 28.95
CA PHE A 499 4.21 -10.27 28.49
C PHE A 499 4.32 -10.96 27.13
N MET A 500 4.97 -10.33 26.14
CA MET A 500 5.07 -10.86 24.79
C MET A 500 5.81 -12.21 24.74
N LEU A 501 6.85 -12.39 25.58
CA LEU A 501 7.53 -13.67 25.75
C LEU A 501 6.57 -14.75 26.26
N GLN A 502 5.78 -14.50 27.31
CA GLN A 502 4.79 -15.44 27.83
C GLN A 502 3.68 -15.72 26.81
N PHE A 503 3.14 -14.68 26.17
CA PHE A 503 2.10 -14.76 25.15
C PHE A 503 2.56 -15.63 23.96
N SER A 504 3.81 -15.47 23.50
CA SER A 504 4.40 -16.29 22.42
C SER A 504 4.65 -17.77 22.74
N LYS A 505 4.49 -18.18 24.01
CA LYS A 505 4.57 -19.58 24.45
C LYS A 505 3.21 -20.29 24.49
N VAL A 506 2.10 -19.56 24.33
CA VAL A 506 0.77 -20.14 24.23
C VAL A 506 0.65 -20.98 22.96
N GLU A 507 0.41 -22.29 23.10
CA GLU A 507 0.30 -23.19 21.95
C GLU A 507 -0.90 -22.87 21.08
N ARG A 508 -0.70 -22.79 19.75
CA ARG A 508 -1.74 -22.46 18.76
C ARG A 508 -2.47 -21.15 19.09
N LEU A 509 -1.74 -20.16 19.61
CA LEU A 509 -2.27 -18.86 20.05
C LEU A 509 -3.25 -18.22 19.04
N PRO A 510 -2.94 -18.07 17.73
CA PRO A 510 -3.88 -17.44 16.80
C PRO A 510 -5.21 -18.19 16.70
N GLN A 511 -5.17 -19.53 16.71
CA GLN A 511 -6.37 -20.36 16.66
C GLN A 511 -7.16 -20.31 17.97
N ARG A 512 -6.49 -20.31 19.13
CA ARG A 512 -7.15 -20.16 20.44
C ARG A 512 -7.87 -18.81 20.55
N MET A 513 -7.20 -17.72 20.17
CA MET A 513 -7.78 -16.38 20.17
C MET A 513 -8.98 -16.27 19.22
N ALA A 514 -8.89 -16.83 18.01
CA ALA A 514 -10.01 -16.86 17.06
C ALA A 514 -11.21 -17.66 17.59
N ILE A 515 -10.98 -18.79 18.27
CA ILE A 515 -12.04 -19.59 18.91
C ILE A 515 -12.68 -18.81 20.07
N MET A 516 -11.88 -18.12 20.91
CA MET A 516 -12.44 -17.28 21.99
C MET A 516 -13.29 -16.12 21.43
N ALA A 517 -12.83 -15.44 20.39
CA ALA A 517 -13.61 -14.39 19.73
C ALA A 517 -14.92 -14.93 19.14
N PHE A 518 -14.87 -16.09 18.46
CA PHE A 518 -16.06 -16.76 17.95
C PHE A 518 -17.05 -17.15 19.06
N LEU A 519 -16.56 -17.76 20.16
CA LEU A 519 -17.40 -18.17 21.29
C LEU A 519 -18.05 -16.96 21.99
N GLY A 520 -17.32 -15.86 22.16
CA GLY A 520 -17.85 -14.63 22.76
C GLY A 520 -18.96 -14.00 21.91
N ASN A 521 -18.74 -13.92 20.59
CA ASN A 521 -19.70 -13.34 19.66
C ASN A 521 -20.79 -14.33 19.19
N PHE A 522 -20.77 -15.60 19.63
CA PHE A 522 -21.65 -16.65 19.09
C PHE A 522 -23.13 -16.32 19.26
N THR A 523 -23.54 -15.87 20.45
CA THR A 523 -24.94 -15.55 20.75
C THR A 523 -25.43 -14.35 19.93
N GLU A 524 -24.62 -13.32 19.77
CA GLU A 524 -24.96 -12.12 18.99
C GLU A 524 -25.01 -12.45 17.49
N ASN A 525 -24.06 -13.22 16.98
CA ASN A 525 -24.08 -13.72 15.61
C ASN A 525 -25.30 -14.61 15.34
N LEU A 526 -25.69 -15.47 16.29
CA LEU A 526 -26.89 -16.29 16.16
C LEU A 526 -28.14 -15.42 16.12
N GLN A 527 -28.27 -14.45 17.04
CA GLN A 527 -29.40 -13.49 17.06
C GLN A 527 -29.47 -12.61 15.79
N MET A 528 -28.34 -12.30 15.16
CA MET A 528 -28.30 -11.59 13.88
C MET A 528 -28.72 -12.47 12.69
N LEU A 529 -28.53 -13.79 12.79
CA LEU A 529 -28.83 -14.76 11.73
C LEU A 529 -30.21 -15.42 11.87
N THR A 530 -30.80 -15.43 13.07
CA THR A 530 -32.19 -15.86 13.30
C THR A 530 -33.14 -14.66 13.19
N PRO A 531 -34.27 -14.78 12.45
CA PRO A 531 -35.22 -13.68 12.26
C PRO A 531 -36.05 -13.35 13.52
#